data_AF-A0AAE7TGS2-F1
#
_entry.id   AF-A0AAE7TGS2-F1
#
_cell.length_a   1.000
_cell.length_b   1.000
_cell.length_c   1.000
_cell.angle_alpha   90.00
_cell.angle_beta   90.00
_cell.angle_gamma   90.00
#
_symmetry.space_group_name_H-M   'P 1'
#
loop_
_entity.id
_entity.type
_entity.pdbx_description
1 polymer ?
#
loop_
_entity_poly.entity_id
_entity_poly.type
_entity_poly.pdbx_seq_one_letter_code
_entity_poly.pdbx_strand_id
1 'polypeptide(L)'
;MRRRLSKIRAIGMAMKLLPAILAAFIATTTVDAGSSDVQVIAATGTDTTEDSTAILRPASVPVVSSITSFSTTPKMRFYIGGDSYQVQTAGKSYSLTNPDPQTLRFEVRPGDKAWYDAGSVDRAEIENDARIPVGTLINISYDFMVEPNGANGSFTNTASSYFILGQLHNDDAVGGVPTSPPFYVNLVGDHLQVNALYCPTGLNPSNAAGNLTHLTLWTDPNPIRVGQYNETKISANISNDSSGYLGVWVNGTQVVNYQGPLGFGDPTYWEYGLYRSPAPETVAAKFRNMTITTVAGPPGATSLRR
;
A
#
# COMPACT_ATOMS: atom_id res chain seq x y z
N MET A 1 21.81 60.82 -51.30
CA MET A 1 20.77 60.75 -50.24
C MET A 1 21.42 60.18 -48.98
N ARG A 2 21.73 61.02 -47.99
CA ARG A 2 22.38 60.65 -46.70
C ARG A 2 21.40 60.91 -45.55
N ARG A 3 21.20 59.96 -44.63
CA ARG A 3 20.61 60.16 -43.28
C ARG A 3 21.49 59.35 -42.31
N ARG A 4 22.38 59.97 -41.52
CA ARG A 4 22.22 60.69 -40.23
C ARG A 4 21.90 59.77 -39.04
N LEU A 5 22.93 59.53 -38.22
CA LEU A 5 22.84 59.29 -36.79
C LEU A 5 22.45 60.59 -36.05
N SER A 6 21.68 60.48 -34.97
CA SER A 6 21.69 61.46 -33.87
C SER A 6 21.21 60.85 -32.53
N LYS A 7 21.99 61.15 -31.47
CA LYS A 7 21.80 60.89 -30.03
C LYS A 7 20.54 61.53 -29.43
N ILE A 8 20.12 61.06 -28.24
CA ILE A 8 19.47 61.75 -27.08
C ILE A 8 19.20 60.64 -26.01
N ARG A 9 19.20 60.77 -24.67
CA ARG A 9 19.75 61.62 -23.59
C ARG A 9 19.62 60.76 -22.31
N ALA A 10 20.47 60.99 -21.31
CA ALA A 10 20.27 60.53 -19.93
C ALA A 10 19.62 61.63 -19.07
N ILE A 11 18.87 61.22 -18.04
CA ILE A 11 18.49 61.81 -16.72
C ILE A 11 17.32 60.89 -16.25
N GLY A 12 17.23 60.27 -15.07
CA GLY A 12 17.96 60.27 -13.80
C GLY A 12 16.93 59.99 -12.69
N MET A 13 17.14 59.03 -11.80
CA MET A 13 16.66 59.08 -10.39
C MET A 13 17.25 57.89 -9.61
N ALA A 14 17.89 58.19 -8.49
CA ALA A 14 18.44 57.22 -7.56
C ALA A 14 17.37 56.78 -6.55
N MET A 15 17.36 55.50 -6.16
CA MET A 15 16.74 55.03 -4.92
C MET A 15 17.63 53.98 -4.28
N LYS A 16 18.04 54.25 -3.03
CA LYS A 16 18.83 53.39 -2.14
C LYS A 16 17.94 52.35 -1.45
N LEU A 17 18.60 51.41 -0.74
CA LEU A 17 18.15 50.47 0.32
C LEU A 17 18.05 49.02 -0.21
N LEU A 18 18.57 47.95 0.39
CA LEU A 18 19.45 47.62 1.53
C LEU A 18 19.82 46.11 1.31
N PRO A 19 20.88 45.51 1.92
CA PRO A 19 21.24 44.12 1.63
C PRO A 19 20.38 43.13 2.45
N ALA A 20 19.89 42.07 1.80
CA ALA A 20 19.26 40.94 2.46
C ALA A 20 20.34 40.01 3.04
N ILE A 21 20.36 39.89 4.37
CA ILE A 21 21.18 38.92 5.12
C ILE A 21 20.43 37.59 5.09
N LEU A 22 21.03 36.56 4.47
CA LEU A 22 20.54 35.19 4.53
C LEU A 22 21.24 34.49 5.70
N ALA A 23 20.52 34.30 6.81
CA ALA A 23 20.97 33.46 7.92
C ALA A 23 20.59 32.00 7.62
N ALA A 24 21.60 31.14 7.47
CA ALA A 24 21.42 29.69 7.48
C ALA A 24 21.29 29.22 8.93
N PHE A 25 20.25 28.43 9.25
CA PHE A 25 20.16 27.69 10.50
C PHE A 25 20.13 26.19 10.21
N ILE A 26 21.14 25.51 10.75
CA ILE A 26 21.22 24.05 10.85
C ILE A 26 20.45 23.66 12.11
N ALA A 27 19.45 22.79 11.97
CA ALA A 27 18.85 22.10 13.11
C ALA A 27 19.34 20.65 13.11
N THR A 28 20.25 20.33 14.02
CA THR A 28 20.56 18.95 14.43
C THR A 28 19.62 18.55 15.54
N THR A 29 18.87 17.46 15.36
CA THR A 29 18.16 16.77 16.44
C THR A 29 18.67 15.35 16.57
N THR A 30 19.44 15.11 17.63
CA THR A 30 19.61 13.78 18.22
C THR A 30 18.42 13.54 19.14
N VAL A 31 17.68 12.44 18.94
CA VAL A 31 16.67 11.99 19.91
C VAL A 31 16.85 10.52 20.23
N ASP A 32 16.88 10.28 21.53
CA ASP A 32 17.19 9.08 22.27
C ASP A 32 16.02 8.07 22.23
N ALA A 33 16.35 6.79 22.44
CA ALA A 33 15.40 5.68 22.42
C ALA A 33 14.51 5.68 23.67
N GLY A 34 13.22 5.94 23.51
CA GLY A 34 12.25 5.83 24.59
C GLY A 34 10.83 6.11 24.12
N SER A 35 9.96 5.12 24.27
CA SER A 35 8.53 5.13 23.97
C SER A 35 7.79 6.39 24.44
N SER A 36 7.42 7.26 23.50
CA SER A 36 6.23 8.11 23.58
C SER A 36 5.90 8.67 22.19
N ASP A 37 4.89 8.09 21.53
CA ASP A 37 4.35 8.60 20.26
C ASP A 37 3.53 9.88 20.50
N VAL A 38 4.24 10.99 20.66
CA VAL A 38 3.67 12.33 20.63
C VAL A 38 4.28 13.06 19.43
N GLN A 39 3.54 13.14 18.32
CA GLN A 39 3.88 14.11 17.29
C GLN A 39 3.54 15.51 17.79
N VAL A 40 4.58 16.26 18.15
CA VAL A 40 4.46 17.65 18.59
C VAL A 40 4.25 18.55 17.37
N ILE A 41 3.00 18.97 17.13
CA ILE A 41 2.70 20.03 16.16
C ILE A 41 2.74 21.37 16.93
N ALA A 42 3.82 22.13 16.78
CA ALA A 42 3.86 23.51 17.25
C ALA A 42 3.19 24.42 16.20
N ALA A 43 1.94 24.81 16.43
CA ALA A 43 1.29 25.85 15.63
C ALA A 43 1.68 27.23 16.20
N THR A 44 2.48 28.01 15.48
CA THR A 44 2.70 29.43 15.81
C THR A 44 1.62 30.28 15.13
N GLY A 45 0.54 30.53 15.85
CA GLY A 45 -0.41 31.59 15.49
C GLY A 45 0.10 32.93 16.03
N THR A 46 0.32 33.91 15.15
CA THR A 46 0.56 35.30 15.56
C THR A 46 -0.79 35.98 15.74
N ASP A 47 -1.25 36.10 16.99
CA ASP A 47 -2.30 37.05 17.34
C ASP A 47 -1.68 38.17 18.17
N THR A 48 -1.61 39.36 17.58
CA THR A 48 -1.06 40.56 18.19
C THR A 48 -2.18 41.28 18.94
N THR A 49 -2.46 40.87 20.18
CA THR A 49 -2.91 41.76 21.26
C THR A 49 -2.99 41.03 22.59
N GLU A 50 -2.35 41.63 23.59
CA GLU A 50 -2.51 41.45 25.04
C GLU A 50 -1.81 40.29 25.77
N ASP A 51 -1.21 40.72 26.88
CA ASP A 51 -0.32 40.08 27.82
C ASP A 51 -1.04 38.95 28.56
N SER A 52 -0.76 37.70 28.17
CA SER A 52 -1.10 36.49 28.91
C SER A 52 -0.19 35.35 28.45
N THR A 53 0.84 35.04 29.23
CA THR A 53 1.64 33.82 29.06
C THR A 53 0.84 32.59 29.48
N ALA A 54 -0.20 32.27 28.71
CA ALA A 54 -0.83 30.96 28.77
C ALA A 54 0.13 29.97 28.08
N ILE A 55 0.79 29.12 28.87
CA ILE A 55 1.40 27.91 28.35
C ILE A 55 0.26 27.09 27.74
N LEU A 56 0.09 27.18 26.43
CA LEU A 56 -0.83 26.33 25.70
C LEU A 56 -0.37 24.89 25.91
N ARG A 57 -1.09 24.15 26.76
CA ARG A 57 -0.91 22.70 26.87
C ARG A 57 -1.12 22.15 25.46
N PRO A 58 -0.21 21.29 24.95
CA PRO A 58 -0.43 20.65 23.66
C PRO A 58 -1.78 19.95 23.72
N ALA A 59 -2.68 20.34 22.81
CA ALA A 59 -3.94 19.66 22.64
C ALA A 59 -3.61 18.23 22.20
N SER A 60 -3.88 17.25 23.07
CA SER A 60 -3.86 15.85 22.69
C SER A 60 -5.03 15.62 21.77
N VAL A 61 -4.81 15.71 20.45
CA VAL A 61 -5.78 15.23 19.48
C VAL A 61 -5.75 13.69 19.58
N PRO A 62 -6.86 13.03 19.93
CA PRO A 62 -6.90 11.58 19.94
C PRO A 62 -6.63 11.10 18.52
N VAL A 63 -5.57 10.31 18.32
CA VAL A 63 -5.39 9.57 17.09
C VAL A 63 -6.51 8.53 17.04
N VAL A 64 -7.47 8.70 16.13
CA VAL A 64 -8.57 7.76 15.96
C VAL A 64 -7.99 6.42 15.53
N SER A 65 -8.29 5.35 16.27
CA SER A 65 -7.89 3.98 15.93
C SER A 65 -8.32 3.66 14.50
N SER A 66 -7.39 3.29 13.63
CA SER A 66 -7.78 2.68 12.35
C SER A 66 -8.31 1.26 12.58
N ILE A 67 -7.92 0.57 13.65
CA ILE A 67 -8.42 -0.78 13.97
C ILE A 67 -9.52 -0.64 15.02
N THR A 68 -10.77 -0.75 14.60
CA THR A 68 -11.96 -0.44 15.41
C THR A 68 -12.49 -1.65 16.18
N SER A 69 -12.10 -2.86 15.77
CA SER A 69 -12.15 -4.06 16.61
C SER A 69 -10.98 -4.98 16.25
N PHE A 70 -10.70 -5.99 17.07
CA PHE A 70 -9.62 -6.94 16.79
C PHE A 70 -9.97 -8.37 17.18
N SER A 71 -9.62 -9.31 16.31
CA SER A 71 -9.71 -10.75 16.55
C SER A 71 -8.53 -11.44 15.90
N THR A 72 -7.98 -12.46 16.56
CA THR A 72 -6.95 -13.35 16.02
C THR A 72 -7.52 -14.72 15.66
N THR A 73 -8.81 -14.95 15.94
CA THR A 73 -9.45 -16.24 15.75
C THR A 73 -9.74 -16.45 14.26
N PRO A 74 -9.23 -17.53 13.63
CA PRO A 74 -9.51 -17.83 12.23
C PRO A 74 -11.02 -17.85 11.94
N LYS A 75 -11.43 -17.41 10.75
CA LYS A 75 -12.84 -17.25 10.29
C LYS A 75 -13.63 -16.12 10.95
N MET A 76 -13.16 -15.60 12.08
CA MET A 76 -13.80 -14.44 12.71
C MET A 76 -13.45 -13.17 11.95
N ARG A 77 -14.27 -12.15 12.17
CA ARG A 77 -14.11 -10.83 11.57
C ARG A 77 -13.70 -9.82 12.61
N PHE A 78 -12.93 -8.84 12.17
CA PHE A 78 -12.71 -7.60 12.88
C PHE A 78 -12.77 -6.42 11.91
N TYR A 79 -12.74 -5.21 12.44
CA TYR A 79 -12.95 -4.00 11.65
C TYR A 79 -11.71 -3.12 11.62
N ILE A 80 -11.42 -2.61 10.43
CA ILE A 80 -10.47 -1.52 10.20
C ILE A 80 -11.28 -0.36 9.63
N GLY A 81 -11.40 0.73 10.38
CA GLY A 81 -12.36 1.77 10.13
C GLY A 81 -13.78 1.19 10.16
N GLY A 82 -14.49 1.28 9.04
CA GLY A 82 -15.81 0.66 8.84
C GLY A 82 -15.77 -0.68 8.09
N ASP A 83 -14.60 -1.10 7.61
CA ASP A 83 -14.47 -2.25 6.72
C ASP A 83 -14.25 -3.54 7.52
N SER A 84 -15.01 -4.58 7.18
CA SER A 84 -14.92 -5.91 7.82
C SER A 84 -13.86 -6.77 7.14
N TYR A 85 -12.99 -7.37 7.97
CA TYR A 85 -11.93 -8.27 7.52
C TYR A 85 -12.00 -9.62 8.23
N GLN A 86 -12.03 -10.71 7.47
CA GLN A 86 -11.95 -12.07 7.98
C GLN A 86 -10.50 -12.48 8.23
N VAL A 87 -10.23 -13.08 9.39
CA VAL A 87 -8.91 -13.60 9.75
C VAL A 87 -8.63 -14.91 9.00
N GLN A 88 -7.55 -14.94 8.21
CA GLN A 88 -7.10 -16.08 7.40
C GLN A 88 -5.69 -16.54 7.80
N THR A 89 -5.61 -17.17 8.98
CA THR A 89 -4.34 -17.57 9.58
C THR A 89 -4.39 -18.99 10.14
N ALA A 90 -3.23 -19.51 10.56
CA ALA A 90 -3.10 -20.77 11.30
C ALA A 90 -3.69 -20.73 12.72
N GLY A 91 -4.19 -19.58 13.18
CA GLY A 91 -4.76 -19.39 14.52
C GLY A 91 -3.74 -19.51 15.65
N LYS A 92 -2.45 -19.36 15.35
CA LYS A 92 -1.40 -19.29 16.38
C LYS A 92 -1.35 -17.89 16.97
N SER A 93 -0.94 -17.79 18.24
CA SER A 93 -0.88 -16.51 18.95
C SER A 93 0.03 -15.47 18.30
N TYR A 94 1.00 -15.91 17.48
CA TYR A 94 1.91 -15.03 16.73
C TYR A 94 1.40 -14.69 15.33
N SER A 95 0.47 -15.47 14.75
CA SER A 95 0.12 -15.34 13.33
C SER A 95 -0.44 -13.97 12.97
N LEU A 96 -1.22 -13.38 13.90
CA LEU A 96 -1.76 -12.04 13.79
C LEU A 96 -1.80 -11.42 15.19
N THR A 97 -1.20 -10.24 15.34
CA THR A 97 -1.26 -9.44 16.56
C THR A 97 -1.56 -7.98 16.24
N ASN A 98 -2.06 -7.24 17.22
CA ASN A 98 -2.31 -5.81 17.14
C ASN A 98 -1.46 -5.10 18.19
N PRO A 99 -0.15 -4.86 17.93
CA PRO A 99 0.76 -4.29 18.92
C PRO A 99 0.34 -2.90 19.41
N ASP A 100 -0.39 -2.17 18.57
CA ASP A 100 -1.02 -0.89 18.88
C ASP A 100 -2.29 -0.73 18.04
N PRO A 101 -3.19 0.22 18.37
CA PRO A 101 -4.47 0.37 17.66
C PRO A 101 -4.37 0.78 16.17
N GLN A 102 -3.18 1.04 15.63
CA GLN A 102 -2.97 1.41 14.22
C GLN A 102 -2.30 0.31 13.40
N THR A 103 -1.70 -0.66 14.07
CA THR A 103 -0.77 -1.60 13.43
C THR A 103 -1.26 -3.03 13.59
N LEU A 104 -1.30 -3.76 12.48
CA LEU A 104 -1.36 -5.22 12.49
C LEU A 104 0.04 -5.76 12.27
N ARG A 105 0.43 -6.78 13.04
CA ARG A 105 1.65 -7.56 12.78
C ARG A 105 1.25 -8.97 12.42
N PHE A 106 1.72 -9.41 11.26
CA PHE A 106 1.59 -10.77 10.77
C PHE A 106 2.91 -11.51 10.95
N GLU A 107 2.85 -12.79 11.28
CA GLU A 107 4.02 -13.68 11.30
C GLU A 107 3.63 -15.01 10.69
N VAL A 108 4.47 -15.52 9.79
CA VAL A 108 4.35 -16.86 9.23
C VAL A 108 5.58 -17.68 9.56
N ARG A 109 5.36 -18.91 9.99
CA ARG A 109 6.38 -19.94 10.16
C ARG A 109 6.18 -21.04 9.11
N PRO A 110 7.19 -21.88 8.87
CA PRO A 110 7.08 -22.97 7.91
C PRO A 110 5.89 -23.89 8.25
N GLY A 111 4.97 -24.05 7.31
CA GLY A 111 3.79 -24.91 7.42
C GLY A 111 2.55 -24.25 8.03
N ASP A 112 2.59 -22.95 8.36
CA ASP A 112 1.40 -22.23 8.83
C ASP A 112 0.39 -22.06 7.70
N LYS A 113 -0.85 -22.52 7.91
CA LYS A 113 -1.88 -22.56 6.87
C LYS A 113 -3.20 -22.03 7.39
N ALA A 114 -3.98 -21.36 6.54
CA ALA A 114 -5.39 -21.11 6.83
C ALA A 114 -6.18 -22.44 6.74
N TRP A 115 -7.40 -22.47 7.29
CA TRP A 115 -8.20 -23.70 7.39
C TRP A 115 -8.63 -24.30 6.05
N TYR A 116 -8.53 -23.54 4.96
CA TYR A 116 -8.92 -23.95 3.61
C TYR A 116 -7.71 -24.26 2.71
N ASP A 117 -6.48 -24.05 3.19
CA ASP A 117 -5.29 -24.36 2.41
C ASP A 117 -5.09 -25.86 2.28
N ALA A 118 -5.36 -26.38 1.09
CA ALA A 118 -5.12 -27.76 0.73
C ALA A 118 -3.65 -28.04 0.33
N GLY A 119 -2.93 -27.00 -0.12
CA GLY A 119 -1.56 -27.09 -0.63
C GLY A 119 -0.48 -26.83 0.43
N SER A 120 0.78 -27.01 0.05
CA SER A 120 1.92 -26.53 0.84
C SER A 120 2.12 -25.04 0.56
N VAL A 121 1.68 -24.22 1.49
CA VAL A 121 1.83 -22.76 1.51
C VAL A 121 2.11 -22.32 2.94
N ASP A 122 2.62 -21.10 3.11
CA ASP A 122 2.64 -20.42 4.40
C ASP A 122 1.72 -19.18 4.31
N ARG A 123 0.71 -19.07 5.18
CA ARG A 123 -0.24 -17.94 5.18
C ARG A 123 -0.54 -17.38 6.57
N ALA A 124 -0.49 -16.06 6.65
CA ALA A 124 -1.20 -15.25 7.62
C ALA A 124 -1.70 -13.97 6.92
N GLU A 125 -2.96 -13.95 6.52
CA GLU A 125 -3.60 -12.83 5.83
C GLU A 125 -4.92 -12.44 6.51
N ILE A 126 -5.46 -11.30 6.09
CA ILE A 126 -6.86 -10.97 6.30
C ILE A 126 -7.52 -10.64 4.96
N GLU A 127 -8.80 -10.99 4.86
CA GLU A 127 -9.61 -10.80 3.66
C GLU A 127 -10.71 -9.77 3.92
N ASN A 128 -10.85 -8.77 3.07
CA ASN A 128 -11.99 -7.86 3.09
C ASN A 128 -13.27 -8.56 2.60
N ASP A 129 -14.37 -8.45 3.35
CA ASP A 129 -15.65 -9.09 2.97
C ASP A 129 -16.28 -8.45 1.71
N ALA A 130 -15.92 -7.22 1.33
CA ALA A 130 -16.54 -6.56 0.19
C ALA A 130 -16.08 -7.21 -1.13
N ARG A 131 -17.06 -7.60 -1.94
CA ARG A 131 -16.85 -8.05 -3.32
C ARG A 131 -17.01 -6.87 -4.25
N ILE A 132 -15.90 -6.47 -4.86
CA ILE A 132 -15.77 -5.30 -5.71
C ILE A 132 -16.13 -5.72 -7.14
N PRO A 133 -17.22 -5.18 -7.72
CA PRO A 133 -17.61 -5.52 -9.08
C PRO A 133 -16.56 -5.14 -10.12
N VAL A 134 -16.51 -5.89 -11.22
CA VAL A 134 -15.73 -5.56 -12.42
C VAL A 134 -16.02 -4.12 -12.87
N GLY A 135 -15.00 -3.40 -13.32
CA GLY A 135 -15.18 -2.03 -13.82
C GLY A 135 -15.26 -0.95 -12.73
N THR A 136 -15.19 -1.31 -11.45
CA THR A 136 -15.22 -0.35 -10.33
C THR A 136 -13.86 0.32 -10.17
N LEU A 137 -13.85 1.64 -9.93
CA LEU A 137 -12.63 2.35 -9.52
C LEU A 137 -12.30 1.96 -8.08
N ILE A 138 -11.09 1.44 -7.87
CA ILE A 138 -10.57 1.01 -6.58
C ILE A 138 -9.40 1.92 -6.22
N ASN A 139 -9.41 2.51 -5.03
CA ASN A 139 -8.21 3.11 -4.45
C ASN A 139 -7.89 2.44 -3.13
N ILE A 140 -6.66 1.96 -3.00
CA ILE A 140 -6.13 1.29 -1.82
C ILE A 140 -4.88 2.04 -1.36
N SER A 141 -4.76 2.28 -0.06
CA SER A 141 -3.52 2.78 0.55
C SER A 141 -3.21 2.00 1.81
N TYR A 142 -1.95 1.64 2.00
CA TYR A 142 -1.44 1.04 3.25
C TYR A 142 0.08 1.23 3.31
N ASP A 143 0.63 1.16 4.52
CA ASP A 143 2.07 1.06 4.73
C ASP A 143 2.41 -0.34 5.20
N PHE A 144 3.56 -0.87 4.76
CA PHE A 144 4.08 -2.13 5.28
C PHE A 144 5.57 -2.04 5.63
N MET A 145 5.99 -2.79 6.65
CA MET A 145 7.37 -2.90 7.09
C MET A 145 7.71 -4.35 7.35
N VAL A 146 8.78 -4.84 6.74
CA VAL A 146 9.29 -6.20 6.99
C VAL A 146 10.27 -6.17 8.16
N GLU A 147 10.13 -7.12 9.08
CA GLU A 147 11.04 -7.32 10.19
C GLU A 147 12.30 -8.11 9.77
N PRO A 148 13.46 -7.85 10.38
CA PRO A 148 14.64 -8.66 10.11
C PRO A 148 14.42 -10.11 10.59
N ASN A 149 14.84 -11.08 9.77
CA ASN A 149 14.82 -12.50 10.09
C ASN A 149 16.15 -13.21 9.78
N GLY A 150 17.14 -12.50 9.25
CA GLY A 150 18.46 -13.00 8.90
C GLY A 150 19.56 -12.51 9.85
N ALA A 151 20.78 -12.98 9.61
CA ALA A 151 21.96 -12.57 10.37
C ALA A 151 22.21 -11.06 10.25
N ASN A 152 22.77 -10.46 11.31
CA ASN A 152 23.12 -9.04 11.36
C ASN A 152 21.94 -8.08 11.06
N GLY A 153 20.70 -8.51 11.35
CA GLY A 153 19.51 -7.72 11.07
C GLY A 153 19.17 -7.64 9.58
N SER A 154 19.61 -8.58 8.76
CA SER A 154 19.20 -8.67 7.35
C SER A 154 17.79 -9.26 7.20
N PHE A 155 17.25 -9.14 5.99
CA PHE A 155 16.09 -9.90 5.55
C PHE A 155 16.54 -11.05 4.66
N THR A 156 15.93 -12.22 4.85
CA THR A 156 16.10 -13.40 4.04
C THR A 156 14.71 -13.85 3.57
N ASN A 157 14.57 -13.99 2.25
CA ASN A 157 13.40 -14.58 1.62
C ASN A 157 13.88 -15.63 0.62
N THR A 158 13.59 -16.89 0.89
CA THR A 158 13.93 -18.03 0.03
C THR A 158 12.71 -18.68 -0.61
N ALA A 159 11.53 -18.05 -0.48
CA ALA A 159 10.31 -18.50 -1.16
C ALA A 159 10.54 -18.54 -2.68
N SER A 160 10.33 -19.71 -3.28
CA SER A 160 10.76 -20.00 -4.65
C SER A 160 9.80 -19.54 -5.74
N SER A 161 8.56 -19.19 -5.39
CA SER A 161 7.51 -18.95 -6.39
C SER A 161 6.74 -17.66 -6.15
N TYR A 162 6.34 -17.37 -4.91
CA TYR A 162 5.64 -16.14 -4.57
C TYR A 162 5.82 -15.81 -3.10
N PHE A 163 5.78 -14.52 -2.80
CA PHE A 163 5.61 -13.99 -1.45
C PHE A 163 4.78 -12.70 -1.52
N ILE A 164 3.47 -12.87 -1.53
CA ILE A 164 2.46 -11.81 -1.63
C ILE A 164 2.30 -11.10 -0.29
N LEU A 165 2.27 -9.76 -0.35
CA LEU A 165 2.04 -8.85 0.77
C LEU A 165 0.64 -8.22 0.73
N GLY A 166 0.07 -8.10 -0.47
CA GLY A 166 -1.29 -7.62 -0.70
C GLY A 166 -1.76 -7.97 -2.11
N GLN A 167 -3.04 -8.25 -2.27
CA GLN A 167 -3.61 -8.77 -3.50
C GLN A 167 -5.08 -8.37 -3.68
N LEU A 168 -5.45 -8.08 -4.93
CA LEU A 168 -6.85 -8.16 -5.34
C LEU A 168 -7.06 -9.58 -5.88
N HIS A 169 -7.70 -10.43 -5.08
CA HIS A 169 -8.00 -11.80 -5.45
C HIS A 169 -9.34 -11.86 -6.20
N ASN A 170 -9.45 -12.77 -7.15
CA ASN A 170 -10.70 -13.05 -7.85
C ASN A 170 -11.70 -13.74 -6.92
N ASP A 171 -12.99 -13.44 -7.03
CA ASP A 171 -14.04 -14.20 -6.36
C ASP A 171 -14.19 -15.57 -7.03
N ASP A 172 -13.40 -16.54 -6.57
CA ASP A 172 -13.38 -17.91 -7.10
C ASP A 172 -14.71 -18.64 -6.91
N ALA A 173 -15.56 -18.21 -5.96
CA ALA A 173 -16.90 -18.78 -5.82
C ALA A 173 -17.83 -18.31 -6.95
N VAL A 174 -17.68 -17.06 -7.41
CA VAL A 174 -18.38 -16.53 -8.58
C VAL A 174 -17.78 -17.08 -9.87
N GLY A 175 -16.45 -17.10 -10.00
CA GLY A 175 -15.74 -17.63 -11.16
C GLY A 175 -15.84 -19.16 -11.32
N GLY A 176 -16.15 -19.86 -10.22
CA GLY A 176 -16.35 -21.32 -10.19
C GLY A 176 -15.05 -22.15 -10.32
N VAL A 177 -13.89 -21.51 -10.28
CA VAL A 177 -12.57 -22.15 -10.41
C VAL A 177 -11.55 -21.47 -9.49
N PRO A 178 -10.60 -22.22 -8.90
CA PRO A 178 -9.47 -21.61 -8.20
C PRO A 178 -8.54 -20.85 -9.16
N THR A 179 -8.14 -19.64 -8.78
CA THR A 179 -7.28 -18.79 -9.63
C THR A 179 -6.09 -18.20 -8.86
N SER A 180 -5.12 -17.66 -9.61
CA SER A 180 -4.14 -16.71 -9.05
C SER A 180 -4.76 -15.31 -8.98
N PRO A 181 -4.36 -14.44 -8.03
CA PRO A 181 -4.89 -13.08 -7.96
C PRO A 181 -4.61 -12.26 -9.23
N PRO A 182 -5.63 -11.56 -9.79
CA PRO A 182 -5.47 -10.56 -10.86
C PRO A 182 -4.39 -9.51 -10.64
N PHE A 183 -4.15 -9.13 -9.39
CA PHE A 183 -3.13 -8.14 -9.04
C PHE A 183 -2.54 -8.50 -7.68
N TYR A 184 -1.22 -8.37 -7.56
CA TYR A 184 -0.55 -8.53 -6.28
C TYR A 184 0.75 -7.73 -6.21
N VAL A 185 1.07 -7.35 -4.97
CA VAL A 185 2.38 -6.83 -4.56
C VAL A 185 3.09 -7.97 -3.83
N ASN A 186 4.29 -8.34 -4.27
CA ASN A 186 5.05 -9.44 -3.68
C ASN A 186 6.54 -9.10 -3.44
N LEU A 187 7.26 -10.03 -2.84
CA LEU A 187 8.72 -10.01 -2.74
C LEU A 187 9.32 -11.13 -3.60
N VAL A 188 10.30 -10.79 -4.43
CA VAL A 188 11.16 -11.74 -5.14
C VAL A 188 12.58 -11.58 -4.61
N GLY A 189 13.05 -12.56 -3.84
CA GLY A 189 14.15 -12.31 -2.91
C GLY A 189 13.74 -11.21 -1.94
N ASP A 190 14.60 -10.22 -1.72
CA ASP A 190 14.31 -9.05 -0.89
C ASP A 190 13.81 -7.84 -1.71
N HIS A 191 13.49 -8.00 -2.99
CA HIS A 191 13.01 -6.92 -3.84
C HIS A 191 11.48 -6.89 -3.94
N LEU A 192 10.89 -5.70 -3.76
CA LEU A 192 9.46 -5.48 -3.97
C LEU A 192 9.13 -5.59 -5.46
N GLN A 193 8.08 -6.32 -5.80
CA GLN A 193 7.63 -6.49 -7.18
C GLN A 193 6.10 -6.33 -7.27
N VAL A 194 5.64 -5.76 -8.38
CA VAL A 194 4.23 -5.55 -8.71
C VAL A 194 3.88 -6.37 -9.94
N ASN A 195 2.84 -7.19 -9.81
CA ASN A 195 2.39 -8.07 -10.87
C ASN A 195 0.91 -7.86 -11.18
N ALA A 196 0.57 -8.10 -12.44
CA ALA A 196 -0.79 -8.07 -12.95
C ALA A 196 -1.03 -9.28 -13.83
N LEU A 197 -2.21 -9.87 -13.71
CA LEU A 197 -2.66 -11.02 -14.48
C LEU A 197 -3.98 -10.67 -15.16
N TYR A 198 -4.20 -11.24 -16.34
CA TYR A 198 -5.52 -11.26 -16.94
C TYR A 198 -5.78 -12.57 -17.69
N CYS A 199 -7.06 -12.87 -17.88
CA CYS A 199 -7.55 -13.97 -18.69
C CYS A 199 -8.42 -13.38 -19.80
N PRO A 200 -8.14 -13.66 -21.09
CA PRO A 200 -8.99 -13.18 -22.17
C PRO A 200 -10.45 -13.58 -21.99
N THR A 201 -11.37 -12.69 -22.38
CA THR A 201 -12.81 -12.92 -22.26
C THR A 201 -13.25 -14.25 -22.87
N GLY A 202 -14.02 -15.02 -22.10
CA GLY A 202 -14.56 -16.31 -22.51
C GLY A 202 -13.63 -17.50 -22.28
N LEU A 203 -12.40 -17.30 -21.80
CA LEU A 203 -11.49 -18.38 -21.44
C LEU A 203 -11.54 -18.71 -19.95
N ASN A 204 -11.16 -19.94 -19.60
CA ASN A 204 -11.10 -20.40 -18.22
C ASN A 204 -9.87 -19.81 -17.52
N PRO A 205 -10.03 -19.02 -16.43
CA PRO A 205 -8.93 -18.40 -15.71
C PRO A 205 -8.24 -19.32 -14.70
N SER A 206 -8.64 -20.59 -14.58
CA SER A 206 -7.96 -21.53 -13.68
C SER A 206 -6.48 -21.64 -14.00
N ASN A 207 -5.65 -21.71 -12.96
CA ASN A 207 -4.20 -21.89 -13.09
C ASN A 207 -3.84 -23.15 -13.91
N ALA A 208 -4.68 -24.19 -13.86
CA ALA A 208 -4.50 -25.43 -14.61
C ALA A 208 -4.83 -25.28 -16.11
N ALA A 209 -5.58 -24.25 -16.51
CA ALA A 209 -6.03 -24.05 -17.88
C ALA A 209 -4.96 -23.40 -18.78
N GLY A 210 -3.96 -22.72 -18.19
CA GLY A 210 -2.85 -22.11 -18.94
C GLY A 210 -3.22 -20.88 -19.78
N ASN A 211 -4.38 -20.26 -19.53
CA ASN A 211 -4.86 -19.09 -20.29
C ASN A 211 -4.47 -17.74 -19.66
N LEU A 212 -3.84 -17.75 -18.49
CA LEU A 212 -3.46 -16.54 -17.79
C LEU A 212 -2.26 -15.88 -18.47
N THR A 213 -2.38 -14.59 -18.76
CA THR A 213 -1.23 -13.75 -19.10
C THR A 213 -0.66 -13.17 -17.82
N HIS A 214 0.61 -13.43 -17.54
CA HIS A 214 1.33 -12.90 -16.38
C HIS A 214 2.20 -11.72 -16.77
N LEU A 215 2.08 -10.62 -16.05
CA LEU A 215 2.88 -9.42 -16.24
C LEU A 215 3.64 -9.10 -14.95
N THR A 216 4.97 -9.01 -15.04
CA THR A 216 5.78 -8.32 -14.04
C THR A 216 5.89 -6.87 -14.49
N LEU A 217 5.15 -5.98 -13.81
CA LEU A 217 5.06 -4.57 -14.24
C LEU A 217 6.18 -3.72 -13.66
N TRP A 218 6.68 -4.07 -12.48
CA TRP A 218 7.79 -3.38 -11.84
C TRP A 218 8.47 -4.28 -10.82
N THR A 219 9.79 -4.14 -10.69
CA THR A 219 10.59 -4.70 -9.59
C THR A 219 11.48 -3.57 -9.08
N ASP A 220 11.47 -3.32 -7.78
CA ASP A 220 12.35 -2.34 -7.18
C ASP A 220 13.80 -2.74 -7.47
N PRO A 221 14.62 -1.88 -8.08
CA PRO A 221 16.03 -2.18 -8.25
C PRO A 221 16.78 -2.27 -6.91
N ASN A 222 16.20 -1.78 -5.82
CA ASN A 222 16.78 -1.82 -4.49
C ASN A 222 16.09 -2.89 -3.64
N PRO A 223 16.84 -3.61 -2.79
CA PRO A 223 16.23 -4.49 -1.80
C PRO A 223 15.47 -3.67 -0.76
N ILE A 224 14.46 -4.29 -0.16
CA ILE A 224 13.71 -3.71 0.93
C ILE A 224 14.61 -3.45 2.12
N ARG A 225 14.38 -2.32 2.79
CA ARG A 225 15.07 -1.98 4.03
C ARG A 225 14.22 -2.48 5.19
N VAL A 226 14.75 -3.43 5.95
CA VAL A 226 14.09 -3.90 7.18
C VAL A 226 13.85 -2.76 8.15
N GLY A 227 12.78 -2.83 8.93
CA GLY A 227 12.47 -1.80 9.92
C GLY A 227 12.02 -0.47 9.32
N GLN A 228 11.95 -0.34 7.99
CA GLN A 228 11.44 0.84 7.29
C GLN A 228 10.06 0.54 6.69
N TYR A 229 9.10 1.43 6.96
CA TYR A 229 7.80 1.38 6.31
C TYR A 229 7.90 1.83 4.85
N ASN A 230 7.24 1.10 3.98
CA ASN A 230 7.01 1.46 2.59
C ASN A 230 5.54 1.85 2.43
N GLU A 231 5.31 3.10 2.06
CA GLU A 231 3.98 3.58 1.69
C GLU A 231 3.60 2.98 0.33
N THR A 232 2.45 2.33 0.24
CA THR A 232 1.91 1.77 -0.99
C THR A 232 0.54 2.37 -1.28
N LYS A 233 0.39 2.97 -2.46
CA LYS A 233 -0.89 3.44 -2.99
C LYS A 233 -1.19 2.74 -4.29
N ILE A 234 -2.44 2.35 -4.48
CA ILE A 234 -2.92 1.64 -5.66
C ILE A 234 -4.18 2.36 -6.13
N SER A 235 -4.27 2.59 -7.44
CA SER A 235 -5.49 2.99 -8.13
C SER A 235 -5.73 2.03 -9.27
N ALA A 236 -6.88 1.37 -9.31
CA ALA A 236 -7.12 0.29 -10.26
C ALA A 236 -8.55 0.27 -10.79
N ASN A 237 -8.70 -0.27 -11.99
CA ASN A 237 -9.94 -0.82 -12.50
C ASN A 237 -9.65 -2.25 -12.98
N ILE A 238 -10.25 -3.23 -12.32
CA ILE A 238 -10.12 -4.64 -12.68
C ILE A 238 -11.19 -4.94 -13.74
N SER A 239 -10.77 -4.97 -15.00
CA SER A 239 -11.56 -5.36 -16.17
C SER A 239 -10.67 -6.11 -17.16
N ASN A 240 -11.11 -7.28 -17.62
CA ASN A 240 -10.31 -8.17 -18.47
C ASN A 240 -10.27 -7.76 -19.96
N ASP A 241 -10.55 -6.49 -20.24
CA ASP A 241 -10.54 -5.86 -21.55
C ASP A 241 -9.70 -4.57 -21.52
N SER A 242 -9.72 -3.79 -22.62
CA SER A 242 -8.92 -2.56 -22.73
C SER A 242 -9.24 -1.47 -21.70
N SER A 243 -10.35 -1.55 -20.97
CA SER A 243 -10.74 -0.57 -19.96
C SER A 243 -10.00 -0.74 -18.62
N GLY A 244 -9.38 -1.90 -18.40
CA GLY A 244 -8.57 -2.16 -17.20
C GLY A 244 -7.37 -1.22 -17.10
N TYR A 245 -6.99 -0.89 -15.87
CA TYR A 245 -5.76 -0.14 -15.60
C TYR A 245 -5.25 -0.39 -14.20
N LEU A 246 -3.97 -0.10 -13.99
CA LEU A 246 -3.31 -0.16 -12.70
C LEU A 246 -2.28 0.97 -12.56
N GLY A 247 -2.50 1.82 -11.57
CA GLY A 247 -1.51 2.75 -11.04
C GLY A 247 -1.01 2.28 -9.68
N VAL A 248 0.31 2.20 -9.49
CA VAL A 248 0.92 1.90 -8.18
C VAL A 248 1.99 2.94 -7.86
N TRP A 249 1.96 3.43 -6.63
CA TRP A 249 2.98 4.30 -6.06
C TRP A 249 3.60 3.63 -4.85
N VAL A 250 4.92 3.67 -4.79
CA VAL A 250 5.71 3.23 -3.64
C VAL A 250 6.51 4.43 -3.14
N ASN A 251 6.37 4.76 -1.85
CA ASN A 251 7.05 5.90 -1.22
C ASN A 251 6.88 7.21 -2.01
N GLY A 252 5.64 7.48 -2.45
CA GLY A 252 5.27 8.66 -3.24
C GLY A 252 5.67 8.63 -4.73
N THR A 253 6.46 7.65 -5.19
CA THR A 253 6.88 7.54 -6.60
C THR A 253 5.97 6.61 -7.37
N GLN A 254 5.44 7.04 -8.52
CA GLN A 254 4.66 6.16 -9.39
C GLN A 254 5.58 5.15 -10.05
N VAL A 255 5.42 3.87 -9.71
CA VAL A 255 6.25 2.77 -10.23
C VAL A 255 5.53 1.96 -11.32
N VAL A 256 4.21 2.01 -11.34
CA VAL A 256 3.37 1.39 -12.37
C VAL A 256 2.33 2.38 -12.86
N ASN A 257 2.16 2.44 -14.19
CA ASN A 257 1.11 3.17 -14.89
C ASN A 257 0.65 2.33 -16.10
N TYR A 258 -0.05 1.24 -15.82
CA TYR A 258 -0.47 0.24 -16.80
C TYR A 258 -1.89 0.53 -17.29
N GLN A 259 -2.10 0.39 -18.60
CA GLN A 259 -3.42 0.43 -19.24
C GLN A 259 -3.57 -0.82 -20.11
N GLY A 260 -4.71 -1.51 -19.99
CA GLY A 260 -5.02 -2.73 -20.73
C GLY A 260 -5.73 -3.77 -19.87
N PRO A 261 -5.96 -4.98 -20.41
CA PRO A 261 -6.62 -6.07 -19.69
C PRO A 261 -6.02 -6.33 -18.31
N LEU A 262 -6.90 -6.45 -17.31
CA LEU A 262 -6.57 -6.74 -15.91
C LEU A 262 -7.68 -7.56 -15.25
N GLY A 263 -7.35 -8.74 -14.74
CA GLY A 263 -8.29 -9.67 -14.13
C GLY A 263 -9.03 -10.57 -15.11
N PHE A 264 -10.10 -11.20 -14.64
CA PHE A 264 -10.69 -12.38 -15.30
C PHE A 264 -12.17 -12.21 -15.70
N GLY A 265 -12.76 -11.03 -15.43
CA GLY A 265 -14.16 -10.75 -15.74
C GLY A 265 -15.14 -11.12 -14.62
N ASP A 266 -14.64 -11.45 -13.42
CA ASP A 266 -15.42 -11.67 -12.21
C ASP A 266 -15.04 -10.64 -11.11
N PRO A 267 -15.90 -10.43 -10.09
CA PRO A 267 -15.60 -9.53 -8.98
C PRO A 267 -14.29 -9.90 -8.26
N THR A 268 -13.67 -8.91 -7.63
CA THR A 268 -12.47 -9.11 -6.81
C THR A 268 -12.69 -8.70 -5.37
N TYR A 269 -11.82 -9.11 -4.47
CA TYR A 269 -11.76 -8.63 -3.10
C TYR A 269 -10.32 -8.41 -2.67
N TRP A 270 -10.11 -7.56 -1.65
CA TRP A 270 -8.78 -7.22 -1.16
C TRP A 270 -8.34 -8.17 -0.05
N GLU A 271 -7.11 -8.68 -0.14
CA GLU A 271 -6.42 -9.37 0.95
C GLU A 271 -5.04 -8.71 1.19
N TYR A 272 -4.57 -8.73 2.43
CA TYR A 272 -3.19 -8.39 2.72
C TYR A 272 -2.67 -9.09 3.97
N GLY A 273 -1.34 -9.20 4.06
CA GLY A 273 -0.64 -9.94 5.10
C GLY A 273 0.61 -10.61 4.54
N LEU A 274 0.81 -11.89 4.85
CA LEU A 274 1.93 -12.69 4.39
C LEU A 274 1.40 -13.98 3.76
N TYR A 275 1.55 -14.13 2.45
CA TYR A 275 1.22 -15.36 1.73
C TYR A 275 2.32 -15.75 0.78
N ARG A 276 2.97 -16.89 1.05
CA ARG A 276 4.15 -17.31 0.31
C ARG A 276 4.16 -18.79 0.00
N SER A 277 4.90 -19.14 -1.04
CA SER A 277 5.33 -20.53 -1.24
C SER A 277 6.18 -20.97 -0.04
N PRO A 278 6.17 -22.27 0.33
CA PRO A 278 6.88 -22.77 1.51
C PRO A 278 8.35 -22.36 1.52
N ALA A 279 8.80 -21.89 2.68
CA ALA A 279 10.21 -21.56 2.91
C ALA A 279 10.61 -21.83 4.38
N PRO A 280 11.89 -22.12 4.67
CA PRO A 280 12.35 -22.53 5.99
C PRO A 280 12.42 -21.39 7.01
N GLU A 281 12.59 -20.14 6.58
CA GLU A 281 12.69 -19.01 7.50
C GLU A 281 11.32 -18.57 8.04
N THR A 282 11.29 -18.08 9.29
CA THR A 282 10.13 -17.33 9.81
C THR A 282 10.18 -15.91 9.28
N VAL A 283 9.03 -15.34 8.93
CA VAL A 283 8.93 -13.95 8.48
C VAL A 283 7.83 -13.23 9.25
N ALA A 284 8.08 -11.97 9.58
CA ALA A 284 7.07 -11.09 10.12
C ALA A 284 7.06 -9.74 9.39
N ALA A 285 5.88 -9.13 9.30
CA ALA A 285 5.71 -7.79 8.80
C ALA A 285 4.61 -7.05 9.56
N LYS A 286 4.72 -5.74 9.58
CA LYS A 286 3.73 -4.83 10.16
C LYS A 286 3.04 -4.06 9.05
N PHE A 287 1.73 -3.86 9.20
CA PHE A 287 0.88 -3.11 8.29
C PHE A 287 0.08 -2.08 9.07
N ARG A 288 -0.08 -0.89 8.49
CA ARG A 288 -0.85 0.20 9.10
C ARG A 288 -1.44 1.11 8.02
N ASN A 289 -2.28 2.06 8.45
CA ASN A 289 -2.85 3.08 7.57
C ASN A 289 -3.65 2.50 6.39
N MET A 290 -4.27 1.32 6.59
CA MET A 290 -5.05 0.63 5.58
C MET A 290 -6.34 1.40 5.29
N THR A 291 -6.56 1.76 4.03
CA THR A 291 -7.80 2.36 3.53
C THR A 291 -8.13 1.77 2.17
N ILE A 292 -9.41 1.46 1.95
CA ILE A 292 -9.92 1.07 0.65
C ILE A 292 -11.15 1.90 0.35
N THR A 293 -11.24 2.42 -0.87
CA THR A 293 -12.42 3.12 -1.36
C THR A 293 -12.77 2.60 -2.73
N THR A 294 -14.07 2.44 -2.97
CA THR A 294 -14.60 2.04 -4.26
C THR A 294 -15.58 3.09 -4.74
N VAL A 295 -15.41 3.53 -5.98
CA VAL A 295 -16.38 4.39 -6.66
C VAL A 295 -16.93 3.59 -7.81
N ALA A 296 -18.25 3.37 -7.80
CA ALA A 296 -18.92 2.69 -8.90
C ALA A 296 -18.52 3.37 -10.22
N GLY A 297 -18.06 2.57 -11.19
CA GLY A 297 -17.86 3.06 -12.53
C GLY A 297 -19.18 3.58 -13.12
N PRO A 298 -19.13 4.42 -14.17
CA PRO A 298 -20.32 4.63 -14.98
C PRO A 298 -20.88 3.25 -15.40
N PRO A 299 -22.21 3.04 -15.44
CA PRO A 299 -22.77 1.75 -15.87
C PRO A 299 -22.30 1.42 -17.30
N GLY A 300 -21.26 0.59 -17.39
CA GLY A 300 -20.65 0.08 -18.60
C GLY A 300 -21.15 -1.33 -18.87
N ALA A 301 -21.58 -1.57 -20.10
CA ALA A 301 -22.36 -2.72 -20.55
C ALA A 301 -21.91 -4.04 -19.93
N THR A 302 -22.80 -4.65 -19.14
CA THR A 302 -22.78 -6.08 -18.90
C THR A 302 -22.66 -6.77 -20.25
N SER A 303 -21.51 -7.39 -20.49
CA SER A 303 -21.38 -8.42 -21.53
C SER A 303 -22.37 -9.52 -21.16
N LEU A 304 -23.56 -9.46 -21.74
CA LEU A 304 -24.51 -10.56 -21.74
C LEU A 304 -23.77 -11.75 -22.34
N ARG A 305 -23.42 -12.72 -21.49
CA ARG A 305 -22.99 -14.04 -21.95
C ARG A 305 -24.11 -14.57 -22.87
N ARG A 306 -23.79 -14.72 -24.16
CA ARG A 306 -24.51 -15.58 -25.11
C ARG A 306 -23.54 -16.62 -25.63
#